data_AF-A0A926B3X2-F1
#
_entry.id   AF-A0A926B3X2-F1
#
_cell.length_a   1.000
_cell.length_b   1.000
_cell.length_c   1.000
_cell.angle_alpha   90.00
_cell.angle_beta   90.00
_cell.angle_gamma   90.00
#
_symmetry.space_group_name_H-M   'P 1'
#
loop_
_entity.id
_entity.type
_entity.pdbx_description
1 polymer ?
#
loop_
_entity_poly.entity_id
_entity_poly.type
_entity_poly.pdbx_seq_one_letter_code
_entity_poly.pdbx_strand_id
1 'polypeptide(L)'
;VEVEDGFAKNWGFSPSDAVSNVVGASFLVAQNHVPFLQNFTPRWSFVPAEWTGDRTINERPKTFIDDYNSTTFWLAFNVNNLLPSDAAAYWPDWLMVSLGYGVRNYAVNDNNGVPIGVTRRYMIGLDYDWVKIIPASSIGPLNYLRQALNYIRLPGPTLEIGDDGVKFGLLYPFAIVVPI
;
A
#
# COMPACT_ATOMS: atom_id res chain seq x y z
N VAL A 1 -1.26 16.59 -8.61
CA VAL A 1 -0.37 17.70 -8.19
C VAL A 1 -0.83 18.08 -6.82
N GLU A 2 0.03 17.87 -5.85
CA GLU A 2 -0.28 18.18 -4.45
C GLU A 2 -0.25 19.71 -4.29
N VAL A 3 -1.05 20.25 -3.36
CA VAL A 3 -1.03 21.70 -3.11
C VAL A 3 0.38 22.15 -2.70
N GLU A 4 1.12 21.28 -2.02
CA GLU A 4 2.51 21.46 -1.62
C GLU A 4 3.47 21.67 -2.80
N ASP A 5 3.33 20.87 -3.87
CA ASP A 5 4.13 21.00 -5.10
C ASP A 5 3.97 22.40 -5.73
N GLY A 6 2.81 23.03 -5.57
CA GLY A 6 2.53 24.38 -6.07
C GLY A 6 3.35 25.48 -5.41
N PHE A 7 3.92 25.22 -4.22
CA PHE A 7 4.78 26.15 -3.48
C PHE A 7 6.26 25.74 -3.51
N ALA A 8 6.61 24.62 -4.14
CA ALA A 8 7.98 24.14 -4.19
C ALA A 8 8.85 25.03 -5.09
N LYS A 9 9.89 25.63 -4.51
CA LYS A 9 10.78 26.56 -5.24
C LYS A 9 11.79 25.86 -6.17
N ASN A 10 12.11 24.60 -5.87
CA ASN A 10 13.18 23.85 -6.52
C ASN A 10 12.67 22.65 -7.34
N TRP A 11 11.36 22.41 -7.37
CA TRP A 11 10.73 21.27 -8.01
C TRP A 11 9.71 21.76 -9.04
N GLY A 12 9.65 21.10 -10.19
CA GLY A 12 8.79 21.50 -11.31
C GLY A 12 7.81 20.40 -11.69
N PHE A 13 7.05 20.62 -12.76
CA PHE A 13 6.14 19.63 -13.31
C PHE A 13 6.87 18.31 -13.61
N SER A 14 6.37 17.22 -13.03
CA SER A 14 6.85 15.87 -13.26
C SER A 14 5.95 15.16 -14.28
N PRO A 15 6.48 14.81 -15.47
CA PRO A 15 5.72 14.03 -16.45
C PRO A 15 5.28 12.67 -15.93
N SER A 16 6.09 12.01 -15.10
CA SER A 16 5.73 10.73 -14.48
C SER A 16 4.55 10.88 -13.53
N ASP A 17 4.47 11.99 -12.79
CA ASP A 17 3.37 12.23 -11.86
C ASP A 17 2.09 12.53 -12.64
N ALA A 18 2.19 13.30 -13.72
CA ALA A 18 1.06 13.57 -14.60
C ALA A 18 0.52 12.29 -15.24
N VAL A 19 1.41 11.43 -15.78
CA VAL A 19 1.02 10.12 -16.32
C VAL A 19 0.37 9.26 -15.25
N SER A 20 0.97 9.19 -14.05
CA SER A 20 0.42 8.38 -12.95
C SER A 20 -0.96 8.86 -12.50
N ASN A 21 -1.16 10.18 -12.44
CA ASN A 21 -2.46 10.79 -12.14
C ASN A 21 -3.50 10.42 -13.20
N VAL A 22 -3.16 10.52 -14.49
CA VAL A 22 -4.06 10.15 -15.59
C VAL A 22 -4.38 8.66 -15.56
N VAL A 23 -3.39 7.80 -15.34
CA VAL A 23 -3.58 6.34 -15.24
C VAL A 23 -4.50 6.00 -14.07
N GLY A 24 -4.27 6.56 -12.88
CA GLY A 24 -5.10 6.32 -11.70
C GLY A 24 -6.55 6.78 -11.89
N ALA A 25 -6.76 8.00 -12.41
CA ALA A 25 -8.09 8.52 -12.70
C ALA A 25 -8.80 7.68 -13.79
N SER A 26 -8.09 7.32 -14.86
CA SER A 26 -8.63 6.49 -15.94
C SER A 26 -8.97 5.09 -15.45
N PHE A 27 -8.18 4.52 -14.54
CA PHE A 27 -8.43 3.21 -13.96
C PHE A 27 -9.73 3.20 -13.16
N LEU A 28 -9.97 4.22 -12.32
CA LEU A 28 -11.23 4.35 -11.59
C LEU A 28 -12.44 4.46 -12.53
N VAL A 29 -12.33 5.25 -13.61
CA VAL A 29 -13.40 5.35 -14.62
C VAL A 29 -13.61 4.00 -15.31
N ALA A 30 -12.54 3.32 -15.71
CA ALA A 30 -12.60 2.03 -16.38
C ALA A 30 -13.26 0.96 -15.50
N GLN A 31 -13.02 0.99 -14.19
CA GLN A 31 -13.69 0.10 -13.23
C GLN A 31 -15.23 0.21 -13.25
N ASN A 32 -15.80 1.38 -13.59
CA ASN A 32 -17.25 1.55 -13.72
C ASN A 32 -17.83 0.93 -15.01
N HIS A 33 -17.00 0.75 -16.05
CA HIS A 33 -17.44 0.27 -17.36
C HIS A 33 -17.02 -1.16 -17.66
N VAL A 34 -15.97 -1.65 -17.00
CA VAL A 34 -15.42 -2.99 -17.20
C VAL A 34 -15.46 -3.74 -15.87
N PRO A 35 -16.50 -4.56 -15.61
CA PRO A 35 -16.68 -5.22 -14.32
C PRO A 35 -15.50 -6.08 -13.88
N PHE A 36 -14.76 -6.65 -14.83
CA PHE A 36 -13.54 -7.42 -14.53
C PHE A 36 -12.47 -6.60 -13.77
N LEU A 37 -12.41 -5.28 -14.00
CA LEU A 37 -11.44 -4.40 -13.33
C LEU A 37 -11.77 -4.16 -11.85
N GLN A 38 -12.99 -4.47 -11.41
CA GLN A 38 -13.37 -4.44 -9.98
C GLN A 38 -12.64 -5.50 -9.15
N ASN A 39 -11.99 -6.47 -9.80
CA ASN A 39 -11.17 -7.47 -9.13
C ASN A 39 -9.82 -6.95 -8.62
N PHE A 40 -9.45 -5.72 -8.99
CA PHE A 40 -8.15 -5.15 -8.65
C PHE A 40 -8.35 -3.86 -7.86
N THR A 41 -7.91 -3.82 -6.62
CA THR A 41 -8.10 -2.67 -5.72
C THR A 41 -6.75 -2.11 -5.31
N PRO A 42 -6.40 -0.88 -5.71
CA PRO A 42 -5.26 -0.17 -5.15
C PRO A 42 -5.45 0.02 -3.65
N ARG A 43 -4.42 -0.25 -2.86
CA ARG A 43 -4.43 -0.01 -1.41
C ARG A 43 -3.18 0.71 -0.97
N TRP A 44 -3.29 1.33 0.19
CA TRP A 44 -2.20 2.01 0.86
C TRP A 44 -2.06 1.49 2.28
N SER A 45 -0.83 1.41 2.77
CA SER A 45 -0.54 1.20 4.17
C SER A 45 0.52 2.18 4.61
N PHE A 46 0.32 2.77 5.78
CA PHE A 46 1.27 3.68 6.40
C PHE A 46 1.61 3.20 7.80
N VAL A 47 2.88 2.89 8.04
CA VAL A 47 3.41 2.57 9.36
C VAL A 47 4.69 3.36 9.53
N PRO A 48 4.81 4.23 10.55
CA PRO A 48 6.02 5.01 10.78
C PRO A 48 7.26 4.13 10.80
N ALA A 49 8.30 4.52 10.05
CA ALA A 49 9.53 3.75 9.91
C ALA A 49 10.16 3.36 11.27
N GLU A 50 10.10 4.24 12.27
CA GLU A 50 10.62 3.95 13.61
C GLU A 50 9.88 2.81 14.34
N TRP A 51 8.62 2.50 13.98
CA TRP A 51 7.87 1.39 14.57
C TRP A 51 8.26 0.03 13.99
N THR A 52 8.90 0.02 12.82
CA THR A 52 9.35 -1.19 12.14
C THR A 52 10.85 -1.41 12.25
N GLY A 53 11.55 -0.53 13.00
CA GLY A 53 13.02 -0.54 13.12
C GLY A 53 13.73 0.01 11.88
N ASP A 54 13.01 0.68 10.98
CA ASP A 54 13.54 1.33 9.80
C ASP A 54 14.03 2.76 10.12
N ARG A 55 14.86 3.31 9.24
CA ARG A 55 15.39 4.67 9.40
C ARG A 55 14.32 5.71 9.08
N THR A 56 14.10 6.64 10.00
CA THR A 56 13.23 7.80 9.79
C THR A 56 13.87 8.79 8.82
N ILE A 57 13.06 9.41 7.95
CA ILE A 57 13.45 10.52 7.09
C ILE A 57 14.07 11.67 7.92
N ASN A 58 15.20 12.21 7.46
CA ASN A 58 15.92 13.27 8.19
C ASN A 58 16.45 14.41 7.30
N GLU A 59 16.36 14.29 5.97
CA GLU A 59 16.71 15.34 5.02
C GLU A 59 15.52 16.28 4.73
N ARG A 60 14.29 15.85 5.04
CA ARG A 60 13.05 16.59 4.74
C ARG A 60 12.04 16.49 5.89
N PRO A 61 11.02 17.37 5.92
CA PRO A 61 9.91 17.25 6.86
C PRO A 61 9.26 15.87 6.78
N LYS A 62 8.96 15.31 7.95
CA LYS A 62 8.23 14.05 8.05
C LYS A 62 6.73 14.33 7.98
N THR A 63 6.15 14.22 6.79
CA THR A 63 4.70 14.27 6.57
C THR A 63 4.19 12.89 6.17
N PHE A 64 2.89 12.63 6.30
CA PHE A 64 2.34 11.34 5.88
C PHE A 64 2.36 11.15 4.36
N ILE A 65 2.52 12.24 3.60
CA ILE A 65 2.56 12.26 2.13
C ILE A 65 4.00 12.02 1.64
N ASP A 66 4.98 12.70 2.23
CA ASP A 66 6.39 12.64 1.80
C ASP A 66 7.20 11.51 2.42
N ASP A 67 6.70 10.89 3.50
CA ASP A 67 7.40 9.81 4.17
C ASP A 67 7.20 8.47 3.42
N TYR A 68 7.91 8.34 2.31
CA TYR A 68 7.94 7.10 1.53
C TYR A 68 8.60 5.93 2.26
N ASN A 69 9.38 6.20 3.33
CA ASN A 69 9.90 5.14 4.20
C ASN A 69 8.80 4.54 5.10
N SER A 70 7.69 5.24 5.28
CA SER A 70 6.56 4.75 6.07
C SER A 70 5.41 4.21 5.20
N THR A 71 5.46 4.47 3.89
CA THR A 71 4.42 4.09 2.93
C THR A 71 4.72 2.75 2.24
N THR A 72 3.67 1.96 1.99
CA THR A 72 3.69 0.88 1.01
C THR A 72 2.41 0.96 0.17
N PHE A 73 2.59 0.91 -1.15
CA PHE A 73 1.49 0.86 -2.12
C PHE A 73 1.23 -0.58 -2.51
N TRP A 74 -0.04 -0.93 -2.66
CA TRP A 74 -0.47 -2.29 -2.95
C TRP A 74 -1.49 -2.34 -4.06
N LEU A 75 -1.53 -3.46 -4.76
CA LEU A 75 -2.63 -3.85 -5.61
C LEU A 75 -3.18 -5.18 -5.08
N ALA A 76 -4.41 -5.16 -4.56
CA ALA A 76 -5.11 -6.33 -4.08
C ALA A 76 -5.96 -6.97 -5.19
N PHE A 77 -6.05 -8.29 -5.16
CA PHE A 77 -6.70 -9.13 -6.16
C PHE A 77 -7.82 -9.93 -5.49
N ASN A 78 -9.04 -9.81 -6.00
CA ASN A 78 -10.18 -10.63 -5.58
C ASN A 78 -10.04 -12.05 -6.13
N VAL A 79 -9.29 -12.89 -5.42
CA VAL A 79 -8.95 -14.25 -5.88
C VAL A 79 -10.21 -15.09 -6.10
N ASN A 80 -11.19 -15.02 -5.20
CA ASN A 80 -12.45 -15.75 -5.35
C ASN A 80 -13.13 -15.48 -6.70
N ASN A 81 -13.21 -14.22 -7.12
CA ASN A 81 -13.86 -13.86 -8.38
C ASN A 81 -12.98 -14.07 -9.62
N LEU A 82 -11.66 -14.22 -9.45
CA LEU A 82 -10.71 -14.53 -10.52
C LEU A 82 -10.58 -16.04 -10.76
N LEU A 83 -10.94 -16.87 -9.78
CA LEU A 83 -10.89 -18.33 -9.90
C LEU A 83 -12.05 -18.87 -10.74
N PRO A 84 -11.85 -20.00 -11.46
CA PRO A 84 -12.94 -20.78 -12.03
C PRO A 84 -13.97 -21.21 -10.96
N SER A 85 -15.22 -21.40 -11.36
CA SER A 85 -16.35 -21.61 -10.42
C SER A 85 -16.20 -22.82 -9.50
N ASP A 86 -15.55 -23.88 -9.96
CA ASP A 86 -15.25 -25.08 -9.19
C ASP A 86 -14.20 -24.83 -8.10
N ALA A 87 -13.15 -24.06 -8.41
CA ALA A 87 -12.13 -23.67 -7.44
C ALA A 87 -12.61 -22.56 -6.49
N ALA A 88 -13.38 -21.60 -7.00
CA ALA A 88 -13.90 -20.47 -6.23
C ALA A 88 -14.78 -20.91 -5.04
N ALA A 89 -15.49 -22.03 -5.18
CA ALA A 89 -16.33 -22.59 -4.11
C ALA A 89 -15.54 -22.98 -2.84
N TYR A 90 -14.23 -23.22 -2.96
CA TYR A 90 -13.35 -23.59 -1.85
C TYR A 90 -12.50 -22.42 -1.34
N TRP A 91 -12.62 -21.25 -1.96
CA TRP A 91 -11.86 -20.05 -1.59
C TRP A 91 -12.75 -19.06 -0.85
N PRO A 92 -12.36 -18.56 0.35
CA PRO A 92 -13.17 -17.57 1.06
C PRO A 92 -13.37 -16.32 0.20
N ASP A 93 -14.61 -15.88 0.05
CA ASP A 93 -14.96 -14.77 -0.83
C ASP A 93 -14.32 -13.44 -0.42
N TRP A 94 -13.99 -13.28 0.87
CA TRP A 94 -13.30 -12.12 1.44
C TRP A 94 -11.78 -12.20 1.40
N LEU A 95 -11.20 -13.38 1.14
CA LEU A 95 -9.74 -13.56 1.17
C LEU A 95 -9.14 -13.13 -0.17
N MET A 96 -8.20 -12.20 -0.10
CA MET A 96 -7.50 -11.66 -1.26
C MET A 96 -6.01 -11.96 -1.19
N VAL A 97 -5.34 -11.75 -2.31
CA VAL A 97 -3.88 -11.67 -2.41
C VAL A 97 -3.52 -10.27 -2.85
N SER A 98 -2.43 -9.71 -2.37
CA SER A 98 -1.95 -8.39 -2.79
C SER A 98 -0.49 -8.42 -3.16
N LEU A 99 -0.13 -7.59 -4.13
CA LEU A 99 1.24 -7.29 -4.52
C LEU A 99 1.58 -5.88 -4.03
N GLY A 100 2.71 -5.74 -3.36
CA GLY A 100 3.15 -4.48 -2.73
C GLY A 100 4.45 -3.96 -3.29
N TYR A 101 4.62 -2.65 -3.21
CA TYR A 101 5.86 -1.95 -3.50
C TYR A 101 6.09 -0.84 -2.46
N GLY A 102 7.32 -0.77 -1.94
CA GLY A 102 7.75 0.28 -1.04
C GLY A 102 9.25 0.52 -1.14
N VAL A 103 9.70 1.59 -0.50
CA VAL A 103 11.12 1.97 -0.45
C VAL A 103 11.59 2.19 0.99
N ARG A 104 12.91 2.21 1.17
CA ARG A 104 13.59 2.54 2.43
C ARG A 104 14.77 3.45 2.14
N ASN A 105 15.22 4.15 3.19
CA ASN A 105 16.32 5.10 3.16
C ASN A 105 16.12 6.29 2.18
N TYR A 106 14.88 6.57 1.75
CA TYR A 106 14.61 7.75 0.95
C TYR A 106 14.77 9.02 1.80
N ALA A 107 15.57 9.97 1.33
CA ALA A 107 15.85 11.22 2.05
C ALA A 107 16.39 10.99 3.48
N VAL A 108 17.26 9.96 3.62
CA VAL A 108 17.95 9.61 4.86
C VAL A 108 19.45 9.78 4.67
N ASN A 109 20.05 10.60 5.53
CA ASN A 109 21.49 10.74 5.68
C ASN A 109 21.99 9.94 6.90
N ASP A 110 23.21 9.43 6.81
CA ASP A 110 23.93 8.85 7.95
C ASP A 110 24.38 9.92 8.96
N ASN A 111 25.05 9.48 10.03
CA ASN A 111 25.55 10.38 11.09
C ASN A 111 26.60 11.39 10.59
N ASN A 112 27.22 11.17 9.44
CA ASN A 112 28.19 12.07 8.83
C ASN A 112 27.53 12.99 7.77
N GLY A 113 26.21 12.91 7.60
CA GLY A 113 25.47 13.68 6.60
C GLY A 113 25.55 13.09 5.20
N VAL A 114 25.99 11.83 5.04
CA VAL A 114 26.10 11.17 3.72
C VAL A 114 24.77 10.48 3.39
N PRO A 115 24.19 10.73 2.19
CA PRO A 115 22.96 10.06 1.77
C PRO A 115 23.12 8.54 1.75
N ILE A 116 22.17 7.86 2.36
CA ILE A 116 22.09 6.41 2.34
C ILE A 116 21.39 5.98 1.04
N GLY A 117 21.88 4.91 0.42
CA GLY A 117 21.27 4.35 -0.78
C GLY A 117 19.82 3.91 -0.54
N VAL A 118 18.92 4.36 -1.42
CA VAL A 118 17.51 3.95 -1.41
C VAL A 118 17.41 2.47 -1.77
N THR A 119 16.74 1.71 -0.92
CA THR A 119 16.46 0.29 -1.19
C THR A 119 15.00 0.06 -1.53
N ARG A 120 14.73 -0.94 -2.38
CA ARG A 120 13.39 -1.27 -2.87
C ARG A 120 12.89 -2.55 -2.23
N ARG A 121 11.57 -2.62 -2.04
CA ARG A 121 10.89 -3.77 -1.44
C ARG A 121 9.67 -4.10 -2.29
N TYR A 122 9.61 -5.36 -2.70
CA TYR A 122 8.48 -5.96 -3.39
C TYR A 122 7.83 -6.94 -2.45
N MET A 123 6.51 -6.94 -2.37
CA MET A 123 5.79 -7.80 -1.45
C MET A 123 4.72 -8.62 -2.15
N ILE A 124 4.45 -9.80 -1.61
CA ILE A 124 3.24 -10.56 -1.87
C ILE A 124 2.65 -11.02 -0.55
N GLY A 125 1.35 -10.83 -0.34
CA GLY A 125 0.73 -11.19 0.94
C GLY A 125 -0.77 -11.42 0.86
N LEU A 126 -1.31 -12.03 1.90
CA LEU A 126 -2.76 -12.19 2.07
C LEU A 126 -3.39 -10.84 2.45
N ASP A 127 -4.58 -10.57 1.93
CA ASP A 127 -5.36 -9.33 2.16
C ASP A 127 -6.84 -9.67 2.40
N TYR A 128 -7.63 -8.66 2.76
CA TYR A 128 -9.00 -8.81 3.25
C TYR A 128 -9.94 -7.83 2.55
N ASP A 129 -11.03 -8.36 1.98
CA ASP A 129 -12.11 -7.55 1.42
C ASP A 129 -13.03 -7.10 2.57
N TRP A 130 -12.78 -5.88 3.06
CA TRP A 130 -13.51 -5.31 4.19
C TRP A 130 -14.97 -5.06 3.87
N VAL A 131 -15.34 -4.90 2.60
CA VAL A 131 -16.74 -4.72 2.19
C VAL A 131 -17.53 -6.02 2.34
N LYS A 132 -16.87 -7.18 2.20
CA LYS A 132 -17.47 -8.50 2.44
C LYS A 132 -17.44 -8.90 3.92
N ILE A 133 -16.41 -8.50 4.66
CA ILE A 133 -16.28 -8.82 6.10
C ILE A 133 -17.24 -7.96 6.94
N ILE A 134 -17.33 -6.66 6.64
CA ILE A 134 -18.12 -5.72 7.43
C ILE A 134 -19.54 -5.62 6.82
N PRO A 135 -20.60 -6.01 7.55
CA PRO A 135 -21.95 -5.95 7.01
C PRO A 135 -22.36 -4.51 6.71
N ALA A 136 -23.24 -4.35 5.72
CA ALA A 136 -23.78 -3.04 5.37
C ALA A 136 -24.61 -2.49 6.54
N SER A 137 -24.51 -1.19 6.78
CA SER A 137 -25.28 -0.51 7.81
C SER A 137 -26.49 0.20 7.22
N SER A 138 -27.59 0.29 7.98
CA SER A 138 -28.70 1.21 7.70
C SER A 138 -28.29 2.68 7.87
N ILE A 139 -27.21 2.94 8.59
CA ILE A 139 -26.64 4.29 8.77
C ILE A 139 -25.72 4.56 7.58
N GLY A 140 -26.22 5.29 6.58
CA GLY A 140 -25.53 5.58 5.31
C GLY A 140 -24.04 5.95 5.44
N PRO A 141 -23.65 6.90 6.31
CA PRO A 141 -22.25 7.28 6.53
C PRO A 141 -21.29 6.11 6.86
N LEU A 142 -21.76 5.09 7.57
CA LEU A 142 -20.93 3.93 7.92
C LEU A 142 -20.56 3.09 6.70
N ASN A 143 -21.36 3.12 5.64
CA ASN A 143 -21.03 2.43 4.39
C ASN A 143 -19.91 3.13 3.61
N TYR A 144 -19.72 4.44 3.78
CA TYR A 144 -18.55 5.14 3.22
C TYR A 144 -17.28 4.79 3.99
N LEU A 145 -17.35 4.75 5.32
CA LEU A 145 -16.22 4.29 6.15
C LEU A 145 -15.82 2.87 5.79
N ARG A 146 -16.80 1.96 5.64
CA ARG A 146 -16.58 0.59 5.19
C ARG A 146 -15.82 0.53 3.86
N GLN A 147 -16.21 1.35 2.89
CA GLN A 147 -15.52 1.41 1.60
C GLN A 147 -14.13 2.03 1.71
N ALA A 148 -13.96 3.07 2.53
CA ALA A 148 -12.68 3.71 2.77
C ALA A 148 -11.66 2.73 3.37
N LEU A 149 -12.08 1.89 4.32
CA LEU A 149 -11.24 0.82 4.89
C LEU A 149 -10.76 -0.16 3.83
N ASN A 150 -11.51 -0.37 2.74
CA ASN A 150 -11.11 -1.25 1.64
C ASN A 150 -9.94 -0.70 0.80
N TYR A 151 -9.58 0.57 0.96
CA TYR A 151 -8.38 1.17 0.37
C TYR A 151 -7.18 1.15 1.32
N ILE A 152 -7.36 0.69 2.56
CA ILE A 152 -6.29 0.54 3.55
C ILE A 152 -5.94 -0.94 3.68
N ARG A 153 -4.67 -1.28 3.47
CA ARG A 153 -4.18 -2.63 3.77
C ARG A 153 -3.82 -2.72 5.25
N LEU A 154 -4.49 -3.61 5.97
CA LEU A 154 -4.16 -3.92 7.35
C LEU A 154 -2.97 -4.89 7.42
N PRO A 155 -2.28 -4.96 8.57
CA PRO A 155 -1.19 -5.90 8.77
C PRO A 155 -1.62 -7.35 8.56
N GLY A 156 -0.75 -8.15 7.96
CA GLY A 156 -1.05 -9.55 7.70
C GLY A 156 0.11 -10.32 7.06
N PRO A 157 -0.09 -11.64 6.80
CA PRO A 157 0.94 -12.52 6.29
C PRO A 157 1.49 -12.03 4.95
N THR A 158 2.78 -11.75 4.90
CA THR A 158 3.44 -11.13 3.74
C THR A 158 4.85 -11.67 3.60
N LEU A 159 5.22 -12.01 2.37
CA LEU A 159 6.59 -12.23 1.92
C LEU A 159 7.11 -10.93 1.30
N GLU A 160 8.19 -10.40 1.85
CA GLU A 160 8.92 -9.25 1.33
C GLU A 160 10.21 -9.73 0.66
N ILE A 161 10.52 -9.16 -0.50
CA ILE A 161 11.72 -9.40 -1.29
C ILE A 161 12.32 -8.03 -1.59
N GLY A 162 13.54 -7.79 -1.12
CA GLY A 162 14.24 -6.54 -1.34
C GLY A 162 15.75 -6.68 -1.32
N ASP A 163 16.45 -5.55 -1.30
CA ASP A 163 17.91 -5.51 -1.33
C ASP A 163 18.56 -6.16 -0.09
N ASP A 164 17.84 -6.18 1.04
CA ASP A 164 18.26 -6.84 2.29
C ASP A 164 17.92 -8.35 2.32
N GLY A 165 17.42 -8.90 1.21
CA GLY A 165 17.02 -10.30 1.07
C GLY A 165 15.51 -10.55 1.19
N VAL A 166 15.17 -11.78 1.55
CA VAL A 166 13.79 -12.26 1.65
C VAL A 166 13.36 -12.34 3.11
N LYS A 167 12.23 -11.73 3.46
CA LYS A 167 11.66 -11.72 4.82
C LYS A 167 10.21 -12.18 4.78
N PHE A 168 9.82 -13.00 5.73
CA PHE A 168 8.42 -13.37 5.93
C PHE A 168 7.91 -12.81 7.26
N GLY A 169 6.79 -12.10 7.22
CA GLY A 169 6.14 -11.57 8.41
C GLY A 169 4.69 -12.04 8.49
N LEU A 170 4.29 -12.61 9.62
CA LEU A 170 2.89 -12.97 9.88
C LEU A 170 1.99 -11.73 10.04
N LEU A 171 2.56 -10.63 10.54
CA LEU A 171 1.87 -9.36 10.78
C LEU A 171 2.66 -8.20 10.16
N TYR A 172 3.05 -8.33 8.89
CA TYR A 172 3.83 -7.30 8.19
C TYR A 172 3.12 -5.94 8.28
N PRO A 173 3.85 -4.82 8.50
CA PRO A 173 5.31 -4.70 8.57
C PRO A 173 5.93 -4.93 9.96
N PHE A 174 5.13 -5.32 10.95
CA PHE A 174 5.61 -5.49 12.31
C PHE A 174 6.40 -6.79 12.45
N ALA A 175 7.60 -6.69 13.04
CA ALA A 175 8.32 -7.84 13.51
C ALA A 175 7.66 -8.37 14.79
N ILE A 176 7.31 -9.65 14.82
CA ILE A 176 6.91 -10.31 16.06
C ILE A 176 8.19 -10.75 16.77
N VAL A 177 8.59 -9.98 17.78
CA VAL A 177 9.69 -10.35 18.68
C VAL A 177 9.07 -11.11 19.84
N VAL A 178 9.38 -12.41 19.95
CA VAL A 178 9.06 -13.19 21.14
C VAL A 178 10.26 -13.07 22.09
N PRO A 179 10.16 -12.31 23.19
CA PRO A 179 11.21 -12.31 24.20
C PRO A 179 11.27 -13.71 24.82
N ILE A 180 12.45 -14.32 24.81
CA ILE A 180 12.76 -15.59 25.47
C ILE A 180 13.23 -15.29 26.89
#